data_AF-A0A8T4LTC9-F1
#
_entry.id   AF-A0A8T4LTC9-F1
#
_cell.length_a   1.000
_cell.length_b   1.000
_cell.length_c   1.000
_cell.angle_alpha   90.00
_cell.angle_beta   90.00
_cell.angle_gamma   90.00
#
_symmetry.space_group_name_H-M   'P 1'
#
loop_
_entity.id
_entity.type
_entity.pdbx_description
1 polymer ?
#
loop_
_entity_poly.entity_id
_entity_poly.type
_entity_poly.pdbx_seq_one_letter_code
_entity_poly.pdbx_strand_id
1 'polypeptide(L)'
;MQLPEEERVTLDSSSFKALASETRVLILKELDKKRCTASEIAKSLGISVQAASEHLDNLRVAGLVERIDEGRKWIYFNLTEKGRAVLHPDKSKRLWVLLSLFALIIAGSGFMLYNQYSLQNPLAAAQATADLSAFKTAAPTVDSQLFEGESARSESAAWESGVPSVLSANSSSNSTGK
;
A
#
# COMPACT_ATOMS: atom_id res chain seq x y z
N MET A 1 -12.71 4.49 34.53
CA MET A 1 -13.06 4.38 33.10
C MET A 1 -12.44 3.08 32.60
N GLN A 2 -13.13 1.95 32.78
CA GLN A 2 -12.67 0.65 32.29
C GLN A 2 -12.64 0.69 30.76
N LEU A 3 -11.48 0.32 30.19
CA LEU A 3 -11.32 0.11 28.75
C LEU A 3 -12.19 -1.09 28.31
N PRO A 4 -12.83 -1.05 27.13
CA PRO A 4 -13.55 -2.20 26.61
C PRO A 4 -12.55 -3.34 26.39
N GLU A 5 -12.72 -4.43 27.14
CA GLU A 5 -12.06 -5.71 26.88
C GLU A 5 -12.27 -6.04 25.40
N GLU A 6 -11.16 -6.07 24.65
CA GLU A 6 -11.20 -6.41 23.25
C GLU A 6 -11.68 -7.84 23.14
N GLU A 7 -12.94 -8.03 22.73
CA GLU A 7 -13.55 -9.34 22.53
C GLU A 7 -12.74 -10.10 21.47
N ARG A 8 -11.71 -10.81 21.95
CA ARG A 8 -10.91 -11.74 21.16
C ARG A 8 -11.64 -13.05 21.27
N VAL A 9 -12.29 -13.43 20.18
CA VAL A 9 -12.86 -14.76 20.01
C VAL A 9 -11.71 -15.76 20.05
N THR A 10 -11.41 -16.28 21.24
CA THR A 10 -10.43 -17.36 21.40
C THR A 10 -11.10 -18.65 20.95
N LEU A 11 -10.96 -18.93 19.66
CA LEU A 11 -11.35 -20.21 19.07
C LEU A 11 -10.34 -21.27 19.52
N ASP A 12 -10.79 -22.17 20.40
CA ASP A 12 -10.03 -23.35 20.80
C ASP A 12 -10.17 -24.47 19.74
N SER A 13 -9.33 -25.49 19.84
CA SER A 13 -9.32 -26.61 18.88
C SER A 13 -10.69 -27.33 18.78
N SER A 14 -11.43 -27.41 19.89
CA SER A 14 -12.77 -28.02 19.88
C SER A 14 -13.79 -27.17 19.14
N SER A 15 -13.70 -25.83 19.25
CA SER A 15 -14.50 -24.90 18.44
C SER A 15 -14.20 -25.04 16.95
N PHE A 16 -12.93 -25.07 16.54
CA PHE A 16 -12.57 -25.27 15.13
C PHE A 16 -13.05 -26.63 14.60
N LYS A 17 -12.88 -27.70 15.38
CA LYS A 17 -13.39 -29.03 15.02
C LYS A 17 -14.92 -29.03 14.89
N ALA A 18 -15.62 -28.32 15.76
CA ALA A 18 -17.07 -28.17 15.69
C ALA A 18 -17.49 -27.35 14.45
N LEU A 19 -16.75 -26.32 14.06
CA LEU A 19 -17.04 -25.52 12.87
C LEU A 19 -16.63 -26.18 11.55
N ALA A 20 -15.76 -27.18 11.58
CA ALA A 20 -15.33 -27.91 10.38
C ALA A 20 -16.46 -28.70 9.70
N SER A 21 -17.62 -28.87 10.34
CA SER A 21 -18.79 -29.49 9.71
C SER A 21 -19.74 -28.41 9.20
N GLU A 22 -20.06 -28.49 7.92
CA GLU A 22 -21.04 -27.63 7.27
C GLU A 22 -22.40 -27.67 7.97
N THR A 23 -22.92 -28.87 8.28
CA THR A 23 -24.19 -29.03 9.00
C THR A 23 -24.19 -28.31 10.34
N ARG A 24 -23.09 -28.37 11.11
CA ARG A 24 -22.98 -27.66 12.40
C ARG A 24 -22.97 -26.15 12.23
N VAL A 25 -22.33 -25.63 11.18
CA VAL A 25 -22.38 -24.19 10.85
C VAL A 25 -23.80 -23.76 10.47
N LEU A 26 -24.53 -24.58 9.72
CA LEU A 26 -25.93 -24.29 9.39
C LEU A 26 -26.84 -24.30 10.63
N ILE A 27 -26.60 -25.23 11.58
CA ILE A 27 -27.30 -25.25 12.87
C ILE A 27 -27.05 -23.93 13.64
N LEU A 28 -25.81 -23.46 13.69
CA LEU A 28 -25.47 -22.18 14.35
C LEU A 28 -26.18 -21.00 13.70
N LYS A 29 -26.31 -20.98 12.36
CA LYS A 29 -27.05 -19.95 11.61
C LYS A 29 -28.55 -19.96 11.91
N GLU A 30 -29.15 -21.13 12.09
CA GLU A 30 -30.57 -21.23 12.47
C GLU A 30 -30.78 -20.74 13.92
N LEU A 31 -29.87 -21.09 14.83
CA LEU A 31 -29.90 -20.65 16.23
C LEU A 31 -29.63 -19.15 16.39
N ASP A 32 -28.87 -18.53 15.50
CA ASP A 32 -28.63 -17.07 15.52
C ASP A 32 -29.90 -16.26 15.27
N LYS A 33 -30.82 -16.79 14.45
CA LYS A 33 -32.11 -16.14 14.15
C LYS A 33 -33.06 -16.25 15.34
N LYS A 34 -33.15 -17.43 15.94
CA LYS A 34 -34.04 -17.73 17.07
C LYS A 34 -33.59 -18.99 17.82
N ARG A 35 -33.94 -19.08 19.10
CA ARG A 35 -33.87 -20.35 19.84
C ARG A 35 -34.71 -21.43 19.14
N CYS A 36 -34.13 -22.62 19.01
CA CYS A 36 -34.77 -23.75 18.32
C CYS A 36 -34.62 -25.04 19.13
N THR A 37 -35.52 -25.99 18.91
CA THR A 37 -35.42 -27.36 19.44
C THR A 37 -34.71 -28.28 18.45
N ALA A 38 -34.21 -29.43 18.91
CA ALA A 38 -33.58 -30.43 18.04
C ALA A 38 -34.51 -30.90 16.90
N SER A 39 -35.81 -31.03 17.16
CA SER A 39 -36.81 -31.41 16.15
C SER A 39 -37.04 -30.33 15.11
N GLU A 40 -37.02 -29.06 15.51
CA GLU A 40 -37.15 -27.92 14.58
C GLU A 40 -35.91 -27.80 13.68
N ILE A 41 -34.72 -28.00 14.26
CA ILE A 41 -33.45 -28.02 13.52
C ILE A 41 -33.43 -29.17 12.51
N ALA A 42 -33.83 -30.37 12.94
CA ALA A 42 -33.95 -31.54 12.07
C ALA A 42 -34.88 -31.27 10.87
N LYS A 43 -36.02 -30.63 11.13
CA LYS A 43 -36.98 -30.25 10.08
C LYS A 43 -36.44 -29.16 9.14
N SER A 44 -35.71 -28.17 9.68
CA SER A 44 -35.13 -27.07 8.88
C SER A 44 -34.03 -27.57 7.94
N LEU A 45 -33.19 -28.49 8.41
CA LEU A 45 -32.02 -29.01 7.67
C LEU A 45 -32.28 -30.29 6.89
N GLY A 46 -33.45 -30.92 7.05
CA GLY A 46 -33.78 -32.20 6.41
C GLY A 46 -32.96 -33.39 6.95
N ILE A 47 -32.49 -33.31 8.20
CA ILE A 47 -31.72 -34.37 8.87
C ILE A 47 -32.57 -35.10 9.90
N SER A 48 -32.11 -36.25 10.38
CA SER A 48 -32.80 -36.97 11.46
C SER A 48 -32.69 -36.22 12.79
N VAL A 49 -33.69 -36.37 13.66
CA VAL A 49 -33.67 -35.76 15.02
C VAL A 49 -32.48 -36.25 15.84
N GLN A 50 -32.08 -37.51 15.65
CA GLN A 50 -30.90 -38.09 16.30
C GLN A 50 -29.61 -37.39 15.86
N ALA A 51 -29.42 -37.20 14.54
CA ALA A 51 -28.25 -36.51 14.00
C ALA A 51 -28.22 -35.04 14.44
N ALA A 52 -29.37 -34.36 14.46
CA ALA A 52 -29.47 -32.99 14.98
C ALA A 52 -29.05 -32.92 16.45
N SER A 53 -29.52 -33.85 17.28
CA SER A 53 -29.13 -33.93 18.70
C SER A 53 -27.64 -34.18 18.88
N GLU A 54 -27.05 -35.07 18.08
CA GLU A 54 -25.60 -35.36 18.12
C GLU A 54 -24.78 -34.13 17.72
N HIS A 55 -25.18 -33.42 16.67
CA HIS A 55 -24.52 -32.20 16.24
C HIS A 55 -24.63 -31.08 17.28
N LEU A 56 -25.80 -30.92 17.91
CA LEU A 56 -26.03 -29.98 19.00
C LEU A 56 -25.17 -30.32 20.23
N ASP A 57 -25.00 -31.60 20.53
CA ASP A 57 -24.16 -32.01 21.66
C ASP A 57 -22.68 -31.70 21.41
N ASN A 58 -22.19 -31.94 20.19
CA ASN A 58 -20.84 -31.55 19.78
C ASN A 58 -20.64 -30.03 19.85
N LEU A 59 -21.63 -29.24 19.43
CA LEU A 59 -21.62 -27.77 19.52
C LEU A 59 -21.66 -27.28 20.98
N ARG A 60 -22.38 -28.00 21.86
CA ARG A 60 -22.43 -27.75 23.29
C ARG A 60 -21.10 -28.03 23.97
N VAL A 61 -20.44 -29.15 23.63
CA VAL A 61 -19.10 -29.50 24.14
C VAL A 61 -18.07 -28.45 23.74
N ALA A 62 -18.17 -27.88 22.54
CA ALA A 62 -17.33 -26.78 22.08
C ALA A 62 -17.66 -25.41 22.74
N GLY A 63 -18.74 -25.35 23.53
CA GLY A 63 -19.22 -24.13 24.17
C GLY A 63 -19.77 -23.09 23.20
N LEU A 64 -20.24 -23.51 22.00
CA LEU A 64 -20.84 -22.61 21.02
C LEU A 64 -22.36 -22.48 21.21
N VAL A 65 -23.00 -23.50 21.78
CA VAL A 65 -24.45 -23.58 22.01
C VAL A 65 -24.73 -23.95 23.46
N GLU A 66 -25.79 -23.38 24.02
CA GLU A 66 -26.29 -23.72 25.34
C GLU A 66 -27.65 -24.44 25.26
N ARG A 67 -27.91 -25.30 26.25
CA ARG A 67 -29.18 -26.01 26.42
C ARG A 67 -29.99 -25.29 27.49
N ILE A 68 -31.17 -24.81 27.12
CA ILE A 68 -32.11 -24.15 28.03
C ILE A 68 -33.17 -25.17 28.44
N ASP A 69 -33.14 -25.55 29.71
CA ASP A 69 -34.13 -26.42 30.34
C ASP A 69 -35.05 -25.60 31.23
N GLU A 70 -36.27 -25.34 30.75
CA GLU A 70 -37.28 -24.56 31.49
C GLU A 70 -38.22 -25.46 32.30
N GLY A 71 -37.85 -26.73 32.55
CA GLY A 71 -38.70 -27.71 33.24
C GLY A 71 -39.89 -28.18 32.39
N ARG A 72 -39.86 -27.92 31.09
CA ARG A 72 -40.86 -28.36 30.11
C ARG A 72 -40.35 -29.60 29.38
N LYS A 73 -41.26 -30.34 28.74
CA LYS A 73 -40.91 -31.50 27.89
C LYS A 73 -39.97 -31.15 26.73
N TRP A 74 -39.96 -29.88 26.30
CA TRP A 74 -39.22 -29.42 25.13
C TRP A 74 -37.97 -28.68 25.56
N ILE A 75 -36.85 -29.13 25.02
CA ILE A 75 -35.53 -28.57 25.29
C ILE A 75 -35.19 -27.60 24.17
N TYR A 76 -34.95 -26.36 24.53
CA TYR A 76 -34.53 -25.34 23.58
C TYR A 76 -33.01 -25.22 23.61
N PHE A 77 -32.43 -24.97 22.44
CA PHE A 77 -31.03 -24.62 22.29
C PHE A 77 -30.93 -23.15 21.91
N ASN A 78 -29.89 -22.50 22.43
CA ASN A 78 -29.62 -21.10 22.17
C ASN A 78 -28.14 -20.91 21.84
N LEU A 79 -27.84 -19.84 21.10
CA LEU A 79 -26.48 -19.50 20.73
C LEU A 79 -25.80 -18.80 21.93
N THR A 80 -24.61 -19.25 22.29
CA THR A 80 -23.79 -18.56 23.31
C THR A 80 -23.16 -17.28 22.74
N GLU A 81 -22.67 -16.39 23.61
CA GLU A 81 -21.86 -15.22 23.21
C GLU A 81 -20.69 -15.64 22.32
N LYS A 82 -19.97 -16.71 22.69
CA LYS A 82 -18.88 -17.28 21.91
C LYS A 82 -19.35 -17.74 20.52
N GLY A 83 -20.48 -18.45 20.44
CA GLY A 83 -21.08 -18.89 19.18
C GLY A 83 -21.48 -17.73 18.27
N ARG A 84 -22.00 -16.64 18.86
CA ARG A 84 -22.37 -15.41 18.15
C ARG A 84 -21.15 -14.69 17.58
N ALA A 85 -20.09 -14.56 18.38
CA ALA A 85 -18.86 -13.89 17.98
C ALA A 85 -18.11 -14.65 16.86
N VAL A 86 -18.29 -15.97 16.78
CA VAL A 86 -17.77 -16.79 15.67
C VAL A 86 -18.55 -16.60 14.38
N LEU A 87 -19.87 -16.44 14.46
CA LEU A 87 -20.72 -16.25 13.28
C LEU A 87 -20.64 -14.82 12.74
N HIS A 88 -20.51 -13.84 13.62
CA HIS A 88 -20.33 -12.43 13.30
C HIS A 88 -18.97 -11.93 13.80
N PRO A 89 -17.85 -12.30 13.15
CA PRO A 89 -16.57 -11.72 13.46
C PRO A 89 -16.57 -10.26 12.98
N ASP A 90 -17.05 -9.36 13.83
CA ASP A 90 -17.17 -7.91 13.58
C ASP A 90 -15.79 -7.26 13.49
N LYS A 91 -14.99 -7.57 12.45
CA LYS A 91 -13.61 -7.09 12.27
C LYS A 91 -13.16 -6.86 10.83
N SER A 92 -14.06 -6.92 9.84
CA SER A 92 -13.73 -6.59 8.45
C SER A 92 -13.39 -5.09 8.25
N LYS A 93 -13.77 -4.20 9.17
CA LYS A 93 -13.46 -2.76 9.07
C LYS A 93 -11.96 -2.43 9.20
N ARG A 94 -11.20 -3.18 10.01
CA ARG A 94 -9.74 -2.94 10.18
C ARG A 94 -8.94 -3.40 8.95
N LEU A 95 -9.39 -4.46 8.28
CA LEU A 95 -8.77 -4.96 7.05
C LEU A 95 -8.96 -3.97 5.90
N TRP A 96 -10.13 -3.35 5.80
CA TRP A 96 -10.40 -2.28 4.82
C TRP A 96 -9.54 -1.02 5.04
N VAL A 97 -9.27 -0.65 6.30
CA VAL A 97 -8.40 0.49 6.62
C VAL A 97 -6.94 0.22 6.24
N LEU A 98 -6.42 -0.98 6.54
CA LEU A 98 -5.06 -1.36 6.17
C LEU A 98 -4.87 -1.49 4.65
N LEU A 99 -5.88 -2.00 3.95
CA LEU A 99 -5.84 -2.12 2.49
C LEU A 99 -5.88 -0.75 1.80
N SER A 100 -6.68 0.19 2.33
CA SER A 100 -6.72 1.57 1.86
C SER A 100 -5.38 2.29 2.06
N LEU A 101 -4.76 2.13 3.23
CA LEU A 101 -3.46 2.75 3.50
C LEU A 101 -2.35 2.22 2.59
N PHE A 102 -2.34 0.91 2.33
CA PHE A 102 -1.40 0.30 1.39
C PHE A 102 -1.62 0.81 -0.04
N ALA A 103 -2.89 0.93 -0.48
CA ALA A 103 -3.23 1.48 -1.79
C ALA A 103 -2.77 2.94 -1.94
N LEU A 104 -2.88 3.74 -0.87
CA LEU A 104 -2.41 5.14 -0.87
C LEU A 104 -0.89 5.22 -0.99
N ILE A 105 -0.14 4.34 -0.33
CA ILE A 105 1.33 4.31 -0.42
C ILE A 105 1.77 3.86 -1.82
N ILE A 106 1.09 2.87 -2.41
CA ILE A 106 1.38 2.43 -3.79
C ILE A 106 1.08 3.55 -4.80
N ALA A 107 -0.07 4.21 -4.67
CA ALA A 107 -0.44 5.30 -5.56
C ALA A 107 0.50 6.51 -5.40
N GLY A 108 0.82 6.88 -4.16
CA GLY A 108 1.75 7.97 -3.86
C GLY A 108 3.18 7.69 -4.32
N SER A 109 3.70 6.47 -4.10
CA SER A 109 5.04 6.08 -4.54
C SER A 109 5.14 5.98 -6.06
N GLY A 110 4.12 5.46 -6.75
CA GLY A 110 4.05 5.46 -8.21
C GLY A 110 4.00 6.87 -8.80
N PHE A 111 3.24 7.77 -8.18
CA PHE A 111 3.19 9.18 -8.57
C PHE A 111 4.52 9.90 -8.33
N MET A 112 5.16 9.67 -7.19
CA MET A 112 6.47 10.25 -6.89
C MET A 112 7.55 9.73 -7.84
N LEU A 113 7.57 8.43 -8.12
CA LEU A 113 8.51 7.84 -9.08
C LEU A 113 8.26 8.39 -10.49
N TYR A 114 7.02 8.50 -10.94
CA TYR A 114 6.69 9.10 -12.24
C TYR A 114 7.21 10.53 -12.37
N ASN A 115 7.05 11.35 -11.31
CA ASN A 115 7.56 12.70 -11.28
C ASN A 115 9.10 12.77 -11.18
N GLN A 116 9.74 11.79 -10.55
CA GLN A 116 11.20 11.70 -10.51
C GLN A 116 11.77 11.28 -11.89
N TYR A 117 11.08 10.39 -12.61
CA TYR A 117 11.42 10.02 -13.99
C TYR A 117 11.27 11.18 -14.98
N SER A 118 10.33 12.11 -14.78
CA SER A 118 10.21 13.30 -15.64
C SER A 118 11.36 14.30 -15.39
N LEU A 119 11.95 14.32 -14.20
CA LEU A 119 13.09 15.18 -13.84
C LEU A 119 14.46 14.58 -14.19
N GLN A 120 14.57 13.24 -14.29
CA GLN A 120 15.80 12.54 -14.70
C GLN A 120 16.02 12.49 -16.21
N ASN A 121 15.02 12.83 -17.03
CA ASN A 121 15.14 12.97 -18.48
C ASN A 121 15.17 14.43 -18.97
N PRO A 122 16.03 15.33 -18.44
CA PRO A 122 16.17 16.67 -18.99
C PRO A 122 16.90 16.65 -20.35
N LEU A 123 17.49 15.52 -20.74
CA LEU A 123 18.24 15.37 -22.00
C LEU A 123 17.34 15.48 -23.24
N ALA A 124 16.07 15.08 -23.15
CA ALA A 124 15.10 15.25 -24.23
C ALA A 124 14.69 16.74 -24.40
N ALA A 125 14.57 17.48 -23.30
CA ALA A 125 14.24 18.91 -23.34
C ALA A 125 15.45 19.77 -23.75
N ALA A 126 16.67 19.38 -23.35
CA ALA A 126 17.91 20.10 -23.68
C ALA A 126 18.28 20.00 -25.17
N GLN A 127 18.07 18.84 -25.81
CA GLN A 127 18.31 18.68 -27.26
C GLN A 127 17.34 19.51 -28.09
N ALA A 128 16.06 19.58 -27.69
CA ALA A 128 15.07 20.43 -28.36
C ALA A 128 15.45 21.93 -28.35
N THR A 129 16.08 22.41 -27.27
CA THR A 129 16.60 23.79 -27.21
C THR A 129 17.92 23.97 -27.98
N ALA A 130 18.73 22.91 -28.09
CA ALA A 130 19.99 22.94 -28.85
C ALA A 130 19.73 23.04 -30.36
N ASP A 131 18.79 22.27 -30.89
CA ASP A 131 18.44 22.28 -32.31
C ASP A 131 17.82 23.63 -32.76
N LEU A 132 17.03 24.26 -31.89
CA LEU A 132 16.49 25.61 -32.11
C LEU A 132 17.58 26.70 -32.13
N SER A 133 18.66 26.52 -31.36
CA SER A 133 19.80 27.45 -31.31
C SER A 133 20.77 27.27 -32.48
N ALA A 134 20.94 26.03 -32.97
CA ALA A 134 21.77 25.71 -34.13
C ALA A 134 21.19 26.31 -35.42
N PHE A 135 19.86 26.33 -35.56
CA PHE A 135 19.19 26.98 -36.69
C PHE A 135 19.37 28.51 -36.70
N LYS A 136 19.60 29.15 -35.54
CA LYS A 136 19.74 30.62 -35.42
C LYS A 136 21.16 31.14 -35.71
N THR A 137 22.19 30.31 -35.58
CA THR A 137 23.61 30.71 -35.75
C THR A 137 24.10 30.64 -37.21
N ALA A 138 23.35 30.06 -38.13
CA ALA A 138 23.65 30.12 -39.56
C ALA A 138 23.07 31.39 -40.21
N ALA A 139 23.57 32.57 -39.81
CA ALA A 139 23.34 33.82 -40.55
C ALA A 139 24.68 34.29 -41.17
N PRO A 140 24.77 34.46 -42.50
CA PRO A 140 26.03 34.69 -43.21
C PRO A 140 26.64 36.05 -42.86
N THR A 141 27.90 36.05 -42.43
CA THR A 141 28.68 37.27 -42.19
C THR A 141 29.03 37.90 -43.54
N VAL A 142 28.46 39.06 -43.85
CA VAL A 142 28.90 39.90 -44.97
C VAL A 142 30.01 40.83 -44.46
N ASP A 143 31.20 40.74 -45.06
CA ASP A 143 32.42 41.43 -44.67
C ASP A 143 32.32 42.96 -44.74
N SER A 144 32.77 43.65 -43.68
CA SER A 144 32.85 45.12 -43.58
C SER A 144 34.29 45.66 -43.63
N GLN A 145 35.22 44.95 -44.28
CA GLN A 145 36.62 45.37 -44.50
C GLN A 145 36.73 46.49 -45.55
N LEU A 146 36.14 47.66 -45.31
CA LEU A 146 36.29 48.82 -46.21
C LEU A 146 36.50 50.17 -45.52
N PHE A 147 36.92 50.22 -44.25
CA PHE A 147 37.22 51.51 -43.62
C PHE A 147 38.37 51.46 -42.61
N GLU A 148 39.59 51.34 -43.10
CA GLU A 148 40.79 51.81 -42.39
C GLU A 148 41.59 52.76 -43.27
N GLY A 149 41.92 53.93 -42.71
CA GLY A 149 43.04 54.77 -43.14
C GLY A 149 42.69 56.22 -43.47
N GLU A 150 42.82 57.14 -42.51
CA GLU A 150 43.67 58.34 -42.67
C GLU A 150 43.81 59.14 -41.34
N SER A 151 45.01 59.09 -40.76
CA SER A 151 45.79 60.15 -40.07
C SER A 151 45.19 61.07 -38.99
N ALA A 152 45.76 61.00 -37.77
CA ALA A 152 46.46 62.11 -37.08
C ALA A 152 47.01 61.60 -35.72
N ARG A 153 48.31 61.28 -35.58
CA ARG A 153 49.47 62.14 -35.23
C ARG A 153 49.41 62.83 -33.84
N SER A 154 50.08 62.16 -32.89
CA SER A 154 50.88 62.58 -31.72
C SER A 154 50.36 63.64 -30.73
N GLU A 155 50.42 63.31 -29.44
CA GLU A 155 51.38 63.93 -28.50
C GLU A 155 51.56 63.17 -27.17
N SER A 156 52.83 63.06 -26.76
CA SER A 156 53.49 62.81 -25.45
C SER A 156 52.81 61.93 -24.37
N ALA A 157 53.29 60.71 -24.10
CA ALA A 157 54.54 60.32 -23.39
C ALA A 157 54.55 60.62 -21.88
N ALA A 158 54.17 59.63 -21.08
CA ALA A 158 54.47 59.60 -19.64
C ALA A 158 54.54 58.15 -19.07
N TRP A 159 55.77 57.63 -19.07
CA TRP A 159 56.40 56.73 -18.09
C TRP A 159 55.85 55.31 -17.88
N GLU A 160 56.57 54.37 -18.48
CA GLU A 160 56.61 52.94 -18.22
C GLU A 160 57.38 52.58 -16.93
N SER A 161 56.92 51.54 -16.23
CA SER A 161 57.77 50.55 -15.58
C SER A 161 56.95 49.25 -15.54
N GLY A 162 57.28 48.24 -16.36
CA GLY A 162 58.28 47.22 -16.06
C GLY A 162 57.59 46.00 -15.41
N VAL A 163 56.90 45.12 -16.14
CA VAL A 163 57.43 43.95 -16.92
C VAL A 163 58.11 42.91 -15.99
N PRO A 164 57.95 41.58 -16.17
CA PRO A 164 56.78 40.78 -16.54
C PRO A 164 56.70 39.39 -15.80
N SER A 165 55.68 38.64 -16.19
CA SER A 165 55.38 37.22 -15.99
C SER A 165 56.51 36.19 -16.14
N VAL A 166 56.49 35.26 -15.19
CA VAL A 166 56.53 33.77 -15.27
C VAL A 166 56.88 33.09 -16.60
N LEU A 167 57.73 32.06 -16.51
CA LEU A 167 57.92 31.06 -17.55
C LEU A 167 57.71 29.63 -17.03
N SER A 168 56.73 28.97 -17.66
CA SER A 168 56.69 27.56 -18.06
C SER A 168 56.84 26.45 -17.01
N ALA A 169 55.81 25.61 -16.89
CA ALA A 169 55.78 24.31 -17.55
C ALA A 169 54.63 23.46 -16.98
N ASN A 170 53.71 23.01 -17.84
CA ASN A 170 52.79 21.93 -17.54
C ASN A 170 52.80 20.95 -18.72
N SER A 171 53.28 19.74 -18.49
CA SER A 171 52.97 18.60 -19.36
C SER A 171 53.08 17.29 -18.58
N SER A 172 52.02 16.49 -18.74
CA SER A 172 51.97 15.03 -18.63
C SER A 172 52.13 14.43 -17.22
N SER A 173 51.45 13.37 -16.83
CA SER A 173 50.45 12.50 -17.45
C SER A 173 50.03 11.49 -16.38
N ASN A 174 48.72 11.26 -16.30
CA ASN A 174 48.01 10.00 -16.05
C ASN A 174 48.69 8.79 -15.37
N SER A 175 47.92 8.17 -14.46
CA SER A 175 47.62 6.73 -14.39
C SER A 175 48.76 5.73 -14.12
N THR A 176 48.74 5.09 -12.95
CA THR A 176 48.46 3.63 -12.86
C THR A 176 48.21 3.20 -11.42
N GLY A 177 47.14 2.44 -11.21
CA GLY A 177 46.95 1.59 -10.05
C GLY A 177 47.41 0.17 -10.34
N LYS A 178 48.08 -0.43 -9.37
CA LYS A 178 47.99 -1.84 -8.98
C LYS A 178 48.46 -1.95 -7.53
#